data_AF-A0A3C0NQA3-F1
#
_entry.id   AF-A0A3C0NQA3-F1
#
_cell.length_a   1.000
_cell.length_b   1.000
_cell.length_c   1.000
_cell.angle_alpha   90.00
_cell.angle_beta   90.00
_cell.angle_gamma   90.00
#
_symmetry.space_group_name_H-M   'P 1'
#
loop_
_entity.id
_entity.type
_entity.pdbx_description
1 polymer ?
#
loop_
_entity_poly.entity_id
_entity_poly.type
_entity_poly.pdbx_seq_one_letter_code
_entity_poly.pdbx_strand_id
1 'polypeptide(L)'
;MERIEIINNLKSKGAIYRCNGIVFAASENMTDEETIQLLRSLKSNSVWMLGRQVGWYAIAALDMLGVEKYTGNDPDIAQFVSEFPAVVRTVTGTGEK
;
A
#
# COMPACT_ATOMS: atom_id res chain seq x y z
N MET A 1 -11.65 7.84 -3.26
CA MET A 1 -12.63 6.80 -2.91
C MET A 1 -13.04 7.08 -1.47
N GLU A 2 -14.26 6.80 -1.02
CA GLU A 2 -14.59 7.13 0.38
C GLU A 2 -13.82 6.19 1.34
N ARG A 3 -13.38 6.70 2.51
CA ARG A 3 -12.63 5.89 3.50
C ARG A 3 -13.29 4.54 3.79
N ILE A 4 -14.63 4.54 3.93
CA ILE A 4 -15.39 3.32 4.23
C ILE A 4 -15.28 2.28 3.10
N GLU A 5 -15.24 2.72 1.85
CA GLU A 5 -15.08 1.84 0.68
C GLU A 5 -13.67 1.26 0.63
N ILE A 6 -12.65 2.05 0.96
CA ILE A 6 -11.26 1.60 1.05
C ILE A 6 -11.12 0.51 2.11
N ILE A 7 -11.67 0.74 3.31
CA ILE A 7 -11.65 -0.26 4.40
C ILE A 7 -12.42 -1.53 4.01
N ASN A 8 -13.58 -1.40 3.36
CA ASN A 8 -14.36 -2.55 2.88
C ASN A 8 -13.57 -3.34 1.82
N ASN A 9 -12.85 -2.66 0.94
CA ASN A 9 -11.98 -3.26 -0.06
C ASN A 9 -10.81 -4.02 0.57
N LEU A 10 -10.15 -3.46 1.59
CA LEU A 10 -9.09 -4.14 2.35
C LEU A 10 -9.59 -5.42 3.05
N LYS A 11 -10.81 -5.39 3.58
CA LYS A 11 -11.45 -6.54 4.27
C LYS A 11 -12.04 -7.57 3.29
N SER A 12 -12.21 -7.22 2.02
CA SER A 12 -12.80 -8.10 1.00
C SER A 12 -12.01 -9.39 0.83
N LYS A 13 -12.66 -10.47 0.38
CA LYS A 13 -11.99 -11.73 0.02
C LYS A 13 -11.41 -11.70 -1.41
N GLY A 14 -11.93 -10.84 -2.28
CA GLY A 14 -11.49 -10.76 -3.67
C GLY A 14 -10.16 -10.03 -3.80
N ALA A 15 -9.21 -10.64 -4.51
CA ALA A 15 -7.87 -10.07 -4.69
C ALA A 15 -7.91 -8.70 -5.38
N ILE A 16 -8.79 -8.50 -6.37
CA ILE A 16 -8.93 -7.21 -7.06
C ILE A 16 -9.36 -6.09 -6.11
N TYR A 17 -10.30 -6.38 -5.21
CA TYR A 17 -10.76 -5.42 -4.20
C TYR A 17 -9.64 -5.10 -3.22
N ARG A 18 -8.90 -6.10 -2.75
CA ARG A 18 -7.75 -5.89 -1.87
C ARG A 18 -6.68 -5.03 -2.52
N CYS A 19 -6.29 -5.31 -3.76
CA CYS A 19 -5.34 -4.48 -4.51
C CYS A 19 -5.81 -3.03 -4.60
N ASN A 20 -7.09 -2.81 -4.96
CA ASN A 20 -7.67 -1.46 -5.00
C ASN A 20 -7.62 -0.79 -3.63
N GLY A 21 -8.04 -1.48 -2.57
CA GLY A 21 -8.01 -0.96 -1.20
C GLY A 21 -6.59 -0.56 -0.77
N ILE A 22 -5.58 -1.38 -1.08
CA ILE A 22 -4.17 -1.09 -0.78
C ILE A 22 -3.71 0.16 -1.54
N VAL A 23 -3.94 0.21 -2.86
CA VAL A 23 -3.55 1.34 -3.72
C VAL A 23 -4.19 2.64 -3.22
N PHE A 24 -5.51 2.62 -2.95
CA PHE A 24 -6.22 3.81 -2.50
C PHE A 24 -5.78 4.25 -1.10
N ALA A 25 -5.61 3.32 -0.15
CA ALA A 25 -5.12 3.62 1.19
C ALA A 25 -3.74 4.30 1.16
N ALA A 26 -2.82 3.80 0.32
CA ALA A 26 -1.52 4.45 0.10
C ALA A 26 -1.68 5.81 -0.56
N SER A 27 -2.48 5.90 -1.64
CA SER A 27 -2.67 7.14 -2.41
C SER A 27 -3.28 8.29 -1.61
N GLU A 28 -4.14 7.96 -0.65
CA GLU A 28 -4.82 8.91 0.23
C GLU A 28 -4.09 9.11 1.56
N ASN A 29 -2.87 8.57 1.70
CA ASN A 29 -2.02 8.68 2.89
C ASN A 29 -2.75 8.26 4.19
N MET A 30 -3.50 7.15 4.14
CA MET A 30 -4.27 6.66 5.28
C MET A 30 -3.36 5.95 6.29
N THR A 31 -2.99 6.66 7.35
CA THR A 31 -2.08 6.16 8.40
C THR A 31 -2.79 5.82 9.72
N ASP A 32 -4.12 5.67 9.71
CA ASP A 32 -4.86 5.28 10.90
C ASP A 32 -4.63 3.80 11.27
N GLU A 33 -4.71 3.48 12.56
CA GLU A 33 -4.34 2.16 13.10
C GLU A 33 -5.12 1.01 12.44
N GLU A 34 -6.42 1.19 12.15
CA GLU A 34 -7.23 0.16 11.47
C GLU A 34 -6.66 -0.14 10.08
N THR A 35 -6.36 0.90 9.31
CA THR A 35 -5.75 0.77 7.98
C THR A 35 -4.40 0.06 8.05
N ILE A 36 -3.53 0.45 8.97
CA ILE A 36 -2.20 -0.16 9.11
C ILE A 36 -2.29 -1.64 9.49
N GLN A 37 -3.19 -2.01 10.41
CA GLN A 37 -3.40 -3.40 10.79
C GLN A 37 -3.91 -4.24 9.60
N LEU A 38 -4.82 -3.70 8.81
CA LEU A 38 -5.32 -4.37 7.61
C LEU A 38 -4.20 -4.58 6.58
N LEU A 39 -3.39 -3.55 6.30
CA LEU A 39 -2.24 -3.66 5.40
C LEU A 39 -1.23 -4.70 5.88
N ARG A 40 -0.89 -4.70 7.18
CA ARG A 40 0.00 -5.71 7.79
C ARG A 40 -0.53 -7.13 7.60
N SER A 41 -1.83 -7.33 7.79
CA SER A 41 -2.47 -8.65 7.62
C SER A 41 -2.40 -9.17 6.18
N LEU A 42 -2.30 -8.27 5.20
CA LEU A 42 -2.25 -8.61 3.79
C LEU A 42 -0.83 -8.92 3.29
N LYS A 43 0.23 -8.60 4.03
CA LYS A 43 1.62 -8.87 3.63
C LYS A 43 1.91 -10.34 3.30
N SER A 44 1.24 -11.27 3.99
CA SER A 44 1.39 -12.72 3.77
C SER A 44 0.48 -13.26 2.65
N ASN A 45 -0.26 -12.39 1.96
CA ASN A 45 -1.19 -12.81 0.93
C ASN A 45 -0.46 -13.17 -0.37
N SER A 46 -0.41 -14.47 -0.67
CA SER A 46 0.25 -15.02 -1.86
C SER A 46 -0.64 -15.15 -3.09
N VAL A 47 -1.86 -14.61 -3.07
CA VAL A 47 -2.75 -14.62 -4.25
C VAL A 47 -2.17 -13.70 -5.31
N TRP A 48 -2.08 -14.19 -6.54
CA TRP A 48 -1.58 -13.44 -7.68
C TRP A 48 -2.69 -12.61 -8.33
N MET A 49 -2.38 -11.36 -8.64
CA MET A 49 -3.24 -10.44 -9.36
C MET A 49 -2.36 -9.57 -10.26
N LEU A 50 -2.70 -9.47 -11.55
CA LEU A 50 -1.96 -8.65 -12.53
C LEU A 50 -0.44 -8.90 -12.54
N GLY A 51 -0.02 -10.16 -12.31
CA GLY A 51 1.39 -10.56 -12.34
C GLY A 51 2.18 -10.29 -11.05
N ARG A 52 1.54 -9.86 -9.96
CA ARG A 52 2.18 -9.65 -8.64
C ARG A 52 1.34 -10.28 -7.52
N GLN A 53 1.97 -10.60 -6.38
CA GLN A 53 1.22 -11.06 -5.20
C GLN A 53 0.54 -9.88 -4.49
N VAL A 54 -0.67 -10.08 -3.98
CA VAL A 54 -1.38 -9.06 -3.19
C VAL A 54 -0.52 -8.55 -2.03
N GLY A 55 0.24 -9.43 -1.38
CA GLY A 55 1.13 -9.04 -0.29
C GLY A 55 2.25 -8.09 -0.68
N TRP A 56 2.68 -8.09 -1.94
CA TRP A 56 3.71 -7.16 -2.44
C TRP A 56 3.20 -5.73 -2.48
N TYR A 57 1.96 -5.53 -2.91
CA TYR A 57 1.29 -4.24 -2.84
C TYR A 57 1.20 -3.74 -1.41
N ALA A 58 0.87 -4.62 -0.45
CA ALA A 58 0.74 -4.26 0.95
C ALA A 58 2.08 -3.85 1.57
N ILE A 59 3.16 -4.56 1.23
CA ILE A 59 4.53 -4.21 1.64
C ILE A 59 4.91 -2.83 1.11
N ALA A 60 4.71 -2.59 -0.19
CA ALA A 60 5.04 -1.32 -0.80
C ALA A 60 4.20 -0.16 -0.24
N ALA A 61 2.91 -0.36 0.03
CA ALA A 61 2.05 0.63 0.67
C ALA A 61 2.54 1.01 2.08
N LEU A 62 2.96 0.04 2.89
CA LEU A 62 3.50 0.32 4.23
C LEU A 62 4.82 1.10 4.19
N ASP A 63 5.65 0.87 3.16
CA ASP A 63 6.88 1.64 2.93
C ASP A 63 6.54 3.07 2.52
N MET A 64 5.64 3.24 1.55
CA MET A 64 5.18 4.55 1.08
C MET A 64 4.55 5.40 2.19
N LEU A 65 3.83 4.78 3.13
CA LEU A 65 3.24 5.45 4.30
C LEU A 65 4.27 5.75 5.41
N GLY A 66 5.53 5.33 5.25
CA GLY A 66 6.59 5.53 6.23
C GLY A 66 6.46 4.66 7.49
N VAL A 67 5.65 3.60 7.44
CA VAL A 67 5.36 2.73 8.59
C VAL A 67 6.34 1.56 8.68
N GLU A 68 6.62 0.90 7.56
CA GLU A 68 7.57 -0.21 7.48
C GLU A 68 8.39 -0.13 6.19
N LYS A 69 9.66 0.23 6.32
CA LYS A 69 10.55 0.35 5.16
C LYS A 69 10.83 -1.01 4.53
N TYR A 70 10.65 -1.13 3.21
CA TYR A 70 11.06 -2.31 2.49
C TYR A 70 12.59 -2.36 2.34
N THR A 71 13.19 -3.50 2.67
CA THR A 71 14.65 -3.71 2.64
C THR A 71 15.08 -4.86 1.73
N GLY A 72 14.13 -5.48 1.02
CA GLY A 72 14.42 -6.53 0.05
C GLY A 72 14.86 -5.97 -1.30
N ASN A 73 15.05 -6.88 -2.26
CA ASN A 73 15.55 -6.58 -3.60
C ASN A 73 14.58 -7.00 -4.71
N ASP A 74 13.31 -7.26 -4.38
CA ASP A 74 12.29 -7.61 -5.36
C ASP A 74 11.94 -6.36 -6.19
N PRO A 75 12.22 -6.37 -7.51
CA PRO A 75 12.06 -5.20 -8.36
C PRO A 75 10.59 -4.78 -8.48
N ASP A 76 9.62 -5.70 -8.34
CA ASP A 76 8.21 -5.36 -8.46
C ASP A 76 7.70 -4.57 -7.26
N ILE A 77 8.20 -4.88 -6.05
CA ILE A 77 7.90 -4.12 -4.83
C ILE A 77 8.52 -2.73 -4.93
N ALA A 78 9.80 -2.64 -5.34
CA ALA A 78 10.49 -1.37 -5.52
C ALA A 78 9.84 -0.50 -6.61
N GLN A 79 9.38 -1.12 -7.71
CA GLN A 79 8.71 -0.44 -8.81
C GLN A 79 7.38 0.16 -8.37
N PHE A 80 6.57 -0.57 -7.58
CA PHE A 80 5.30 -0.01 -7.08
C PHE A 80 5.51 1.25 -6.23
N VAL A 81 6.53 1.29 -5.37
CA VAL A 81 6.90 2.49 -4.61
C VAL A 81 7.21 3.68 -5.54
N SER A 82 7.81 3.41 -6.71
CA SER A 82 8.14 4.44 -7.71
C SER A 82 6.99 4.85 -8.63
N GLU A 83 6.01 3.97 -8.85
CA GLU A 83 4.87 4.18 -9.78
C GLU A 83 3.80 5.13 -9.23
N PHE A 84 3.79 5.39 -7.92
CA PHE A 84 2.84 6.30 -7.25
C PHE A 84 3.54 7.52 -6.62
N PRO A 85 4.18 8.39 -7.42
CA PRO A 85 5.04 9.47 -6.93
C PRO A 85 4.30 10.56 -6.13
N ALA A 86 2.97 10.66 -6.25
CA ALA A 86 2.17 11.62 -5.50
C ALA A 86 2.18 11.35 -3.97
N VAL A 87 2.39 10.09 -3.56
CA VAL A 87 2.44 9.67 -2.14
C VAL A 87 3.84 9.85 -1.57
N VAL A 88 4.87 9.59 -2.39
CA VAL A 88 6.28 9.67 -1.97
C VAL A 88 6.67 11.13 -1.62
N ARG A 89 6.09 12.12 -2.31
CA ARG A 89 6.43 13.54 -2.11
C ARG A 89 5.97 14.13 -0.77
N THR A 90 5.01 13.53 -0.07
CA THR A 90 4.59 14.01 1.26
C THR A 90 5.50 13.53 2.39
N VAL A 91 6.36 12.53 2.16
CA VAL A 91 7.26 11.99 3.19
C VAL A 91 8.65 12.66 3.16
N THR A 92 9.05 13.25 2.03
CA THR A 92 10.40 13.85 1.85
C THR A 92 10.40 15.37 1.66
N GLY A 93 9.33 16.07 2.06
CA GLY A 93 9.07 17.47 1.66
C GLY A 93 8.84 18.48 2.78
N THR A 94 9.49 18.35 3.95
CA THR A 94 9.78 19.50 4.81
C THR A 94 11.26 19.85 4.68
N GLY A 95 11.54 20.92 3.94
CA GLY A 95 12.86 21.53 3.91
C GLY A 95 13.25 22.04 2.55
N GLU A 96 12.72 23.20 2.16
CA GLU A 96 13.55 24.35 1.82
C GLU A 96 12.67 25.61 1.75
N LYS A 97 13.23 26.70 2.31
CA LYS A 97 12.67 28.05 2.31
C LYS A 97 12.87 28.70 0.95
#